data_AF-A0A7J8YL30-F1
#
_entry.id   AF-A0A7J8YL30-F1
#
_cell.length_a   1.000
_cell.length_b   1.000
_cell.length_c   1.000
_cell.angle_alpha   90.00
_cell.angle_beta   90.00
_cell.angle_gamma   90.00
#
_symmetry.space_group_name_H-M   'P 1'
#
loop_
_entity.id
_entity.type
_entity.pdbx_description
1 polymer ?
#
loop_
_entity_poly.entity_id
_entity_poly.type
_entity_poly.pdbx_seq_one_letter_code
_entity_poly.pdbx_strand_id
1 'polypeptide(L)'
;MVVLMAIIVAIEMFTSLFHNVQLPLIIEFDLNMVLNWLKYRSLSPWSLRKLFVKIEDGCRHIAEIQFAVTNHKKNGMAETLAKADMSRKNFFKAAW
;
A
#
# COMPACT_ATOMS: atom_id res chain seq x y z
N MET A 1 -3.11 -5.65 -8.50
CA MET A 1 -3.85 -4.35 -8.50
C MET A 1 -4.30 -3.97 -7.10
N VAL A 2 -5.09 -4.82 -6.41
CA VAL A 2 -5.62 -4.53 -5.06
C VAL A 2 -4.53 -4.17 -4.05
N VAL A 3 -3.44 -4.93 -3.99
CA VAL A 3 -2.31 -4.64 -3.07
C VAL A 3 -1.67 -3.28 -3.34
N LEU A 4 -1.50 -2.88 -4.61
CA LEU A 4 -0.97 -1.54 -4.94
C LEU A 4 -1.92 -0.42 -4.49
N MET A 5 -3.23 -0.62 -4.61
CA MET A 5 -4.21 0.34 -4.09
C MET A 5 -4.19 0.40 -2.56
N ALA A 6 -4.05 -0.74 -1.88
CA ALA A 6 -3.91 -0.79 -0.43
C ALA A 6 -2.65 -0.05 0.05
N ILE A 7 -1.52 -0.19 -0.67
CA ILE A 7 -0.29 0.57 -0.40
C ILE A 7 -0.54 2.07 -0.53
N ILE A 8 -1.23 2.52 -1.59
CA ILE A 8 -1.58 3.93 -1.78
C ILE A 8 -2.41 4.45 -0.61
N VAL A 9 -3.44 3.70 -0.19
CA VAL A 9 -4.29 4.07 0.95
C VAL A 9 -3.48 4.13 2.24
N ALA A 10 -2.58 3.18 2.48
CA ALA A 10 -1.73 3.17 3.66
C ALA A 10 -0.80 4.40 3.72
N ILE A 11 -0.21 4.78 2.58
CA ILE A 11 0.61 5.99 2.47
C ILE A 11 -0.23 7.24 2.71
N GLU A 12 -1.39 7.38 2.05
CA GLU A 12 -2.29 8.52 2.24
C GLU A 12 -2.73 8.69 3.71
N MET A 13 -3.10 7.58 4.36
CA MET A 13 -3.48 7.56 5.78
C MET A 13 -2.30 7.91 6.70
N PHE A 14 -1.11 7.39 6.41
CA PHE A 14 0.07 7.70 7.20
C PHE A 14 0.43 9.17 7.09
N THR A 15 0.48 9.71 5.86
CA THR A 15 0.79 11.12 5.63
C THR A 15 -0.25 12.03 6.26
N SER A 16 -1.55 11.71 6.22
CA SER A 16 -2.56 12.55 6.87
C SER A 16 -2.43 12.57 8.40
N LEU A 17 -2.21 11.40 9.01
CA LEU A 17 -2.10 11.26 10.47
C LEU A 17 -0.79 11.81 11.03
N PHE A 18 0.32 11.70 10.28
CA PHE A 18 1.67 11.97 10.78
C PHE A 18 2.39 13.08 10.00
N HIS A 19 1.66 13.99 9.34
CA HIS A 19 2.22 15.03 8.46
C HIS A 19 3.34 15.91 9.07
N ASN A 20 3.42 16.04 10.39
CA ASN A 20 4.43 16.84 11.09
C ASN A 20 5.51 16.02 11.81
N VAL A 21 5.52 14.69 11.65
CA VAL A 21 6.44 13.81 12.38
C VAL A 21 7.26 12.97 11.41
N GLN A 22 8.58 12.98 11.56
CA GLN A 22 9.47 12.11 10.80
C GLN A 22 9.49 10.71 11.43
N LEU A 23 8.47 9.91 11.10
CA LEU A 23 8.41 8.50 11.48
C LEU A 23 8.68 7.61 10.26
N PRO A 24 9.41 6.49 10.44
CA PRO A 24 9.55 5.49 9.40
C PRO A 24 8.20 4.76 9.19
N LEU A 25 7.89 4.42 7.94
CA LEU A 25 6.74 3.60 7.56
C LEU A 25 7.21 2.24 7.03
N ILE A 26 6.76 1.16 7.67
CA ILE A 26 6.95 -0.21 7.17
C ILE A 26 5.62 -0.71 6.62
N ILE A 27 5.59 -1.06 5.33
CA ILE A 27 4.41 -1.63 4.67
C ILE A 27 4.64 -3.12 4.41
N GLU A 28 3.82 -3.94 5.06
CA GLU A 28 3.87 -5.40 4.98
C GLU A 28 2.76 -5.96 4.09
N PHE A 29 3.12 -6.87 3.17
CA PHE A 29 2.18 -7.57 2.29
C PHE A 29 2.70 -8.96 1.92
N ASP A 30 1.89 -9.81 1.31
CA ASP A 30 2.20 -11.23 1.07
C ASP A 30 2.62 -11.55 -0.38
N LEU A 31 2.62 -10.56 -1.28
CA LEU A 31 2.92 -10.74 -2.70
C LEU A 31 4.35 -10.36 -3.08
N ASN A 32 5.24 -11.36 -3.19
CA ASN A 32 6.63 -11.15 -3.61
C ASN A 32 6.76 -10.48 -5.01
N MET A 33 5.82 -10.75 -5.92
CA MET A 33 5.75 -10.10 -7.23
C MET A 33 5.60 -8.58 -7.11
N VAL A 34 4.78 -8.11 -6.17
CA VAL A 34 4.57 -6.68 -5.93
C VAL A 34 5.86 -6.05 -5.36
N LEU A 35 6.55 -6.76 -4.46
CA LEU A 35 7.83 -6.29 -3.94
C LEU A 35 8.86 -6.12 -5.07
N ASN A 36 8.93 -7.09 -6.00
CA ASN A 36 9.82 -6.99 -7.15
C ASN A 36 9.47 -5.82 -8.07
N TRP A 37 8.20 -5.53 -8.29
CA TRP A 37 7.79 -4.35 -9.08
C TRP A 37 8.14 -3.03 -8.40
N LEU A 38 8.02 -2.95 -7.06
CA LEU A 38 8.37 -1.76 -6.28
C LEU A 38 9.88 -1.53 -6.26
N LYS A 39 10.68 -2.59 -6.19
CA LYS A 39 12.16 -2.51 -6.25
C LYS A 39 12.67 -2.22 -7.65
N TYR A 40 12.08 -2.87 -8.66
CA TYR A 40 12.54 -2.83 -10.04
C TYR A 40 11.43 -2.34 -10.95
N ARG A 41 11.42 -1.03 -11.21
CA ARG A 41 10.40 -0.38 -12.05
C ARG A 41 10.28 -1.00 -13.45
N SER A 42 11.37 -1.52 -14.01
CA SER A 42 11.39 -2.19 -15.31
C SER A 42 10.55 -3.48 -15.36
N LEU A 43 10.33 -4.14 -14.21
CA LEU A 43 9.50 -5.34 -14.10
C LEU A 43 8.02 -5.01 -13.95
N SER A 44 7.68 -3.74 -13.69
CA SER A 44 6.31 -3.33 -13.46
C SER A 44 5.50 -3.32 -14.77
N PRO A 45 4.25 -3.81 -14.78
CA PRO A 45 3.38 -3.73 -15.94
C PRO A 45 3.10 -2.27 -16.32
N TRP A 46 3.24 -1.94 -17.61
CA TRP A 46 2.96 -0.61 -18.15
C TRP A 46 1.56 -0.10 -17.82
N SER A 47 0.56 -1.00 -17.82
CA SER A 47 -0.83 -0.68 -17.49
C SER A 47 -1.01 -0.17 -16.06
N LEU A 48 -0.09 -0.50 -15.14
CA LEU A 48 -0.14 -0.11 -13.74
C LEU A 48 0.73 1.12 -13.43
N ARG A 49 1.39 1.71 -14.44
CA ARG A 49 2.34 2.83 -14.26
C ARG A 49 1.74 4.00 -13.48
N LYS A 50 0.46 4.32 -13.68
CA LYS A 50 -0.24 5.39 -12.94
C LYS A 50 -0.27 5.13 -11.42
N LEU A 51 -0.46 3.87 -11.00
CA LEU A 51 -0.45 3.50 -9.59
C LEU A 51 0.95 3.63 -8.99
N PHE A 52 1.99 3.19 -9.73
CA PHE A 52 3.37 3.33 -9.27
C PHE A 52 3.78 4.80 -9.12
N VAL A 53 3.39 5.67 -10.06
CA VAL A 53 3.64 7.11 -9.93
C VAL A 53 2.98 7.68 -8.66
N LYS A 54 1.75 7.24 -8.34
CA LYS A 54 1.05 7.69 -7.13
C LYS A 54 1.73 7.20 -5.85
N ILE A 55 2.25 5.97 -5.84
CA ILE A 55 3.04 5.44 -4.72
C ILE A 55 4.34 6.25 -4.57
N GLU A 56 5.09 6.44 -5.66
CA GLU A 56 6.33 7.23 -5.67
C GLU A 56 6.12 8.64 -5.11
N ASP A 57 5.03 9.30 -5.51
CA ASP A 57 4.70 10.66 -5.05
C ASP A 57 4.33 10.69 -3.57
N GLY A 58 3.53 9.73 -3.10
CA GLY A 58 3.20 9.61 -1.68
C GLY A 58 4.44 9.35 -0.80
N CYS A 59 5.37 8.52 -1.27
CA CYS A 59 6.61 8.21 -0.56
C CYS A 59 7.52 9.43 -0.35
N ARG A 60 7.47 10.46 -1.21
CA ARG A 60 8.33 11.64 -1.10
C ARG A 60 8.16 12.42 0.19
N HIS A 61 6.99 12.27 0.82
CA HIS A 61 6.62 12.99 2.04
C HIS A 61 6.93 12.19 3.32
N ILE A 62 7.55 11.02 3.18
CA ILE A 62 7.84 10.10 4.29
C ILE A 62 9.36 10.02 4.46
N ALA A 63 9.83 10.16 5.70
CA ALA A 63 11.25 10.20 6.01
C ALA A 63 11.99 8.91 5.63
N GLU A 64 11.38 7.76 5.94
CA GLU A 64 11.88 6.45 5.55
C GLU A 64 10.70 5.51 5.25
N ILE A 65 10.76 4.78 4.14
CA ILE A 65 9.77 3.77 3.80
C ILE A 65 10.43 2.43 3.49
N GLN A 66 9.89 1.37 4.10
CA GLN A 66 10.34 0.00 3.85
C GLN A 66 9.17 -0.87 3.40
N PHE A 67 9.39 -1.66 2.36
CA PHE A 67 8.44 -2.65 1.87
C PHE A 67 8.93 -4.05 2.24
N ALA A 68 8.10 -4.79 2.97
CA ALA A 68 8.45 -6.12 3.46
C ALA A 68 7.41 -7.15 3.02
N VAL A 69 7.91 -8.33 2.63
CA VAL A 69 7.04 -9.49 2.38
C VAL A 69 6.89 -10.27 3.67
N THR A 70 5.64 -10.49 4.11
CA THR A 70 5.35 -11.26 5.31
C THR A 70 4.50 -12.48 4.97
N ASN A 71 4.62 -13.53 5.79
CA ASN A 71 3.81 -14.72 5.62
C ASN A 71 2.33 -14.37 5.82
N HIS A 72 1.47 -14.86 4.92
CA HIS A 72 0.03 -14.61 4.87
C HIS A 72 -0.68 -14.72 6.24
N LYS A 73 -0.23 -15.61 7.14
CA LYS A 73 -0.79 -15.74 8.50
C LYS A 73 -0.59 -14.50 9.39
N LYS A 74 0.48 -13.72 9.19
CA LYS A 74 0.73 -12.50 9.97
C LYS A 74 -0.14 -11.33 9.52
N ASN A 75 -0.63 -11.34 8.28
CA ASN A 75 -1.44 -10.27 7.70
C ASN A 75 -2.95 -10.56 7.71
N GLY A 76 -3.39 -11.48 8.59
CA GLY A 76 -4.77 -11.96 8.61
C GLY A 76 -5.82 -10.89 8.85
N MET A 77 -5.47 -9.80 9.57
CA MET A 77 -6.39 -8.66 9.76
C MET A 77 -6.65 -7.90 8.46
N ALA A 78 -5.59 -7.54 7.72
CA ALA A 78 -5.73 -6.83 6.45
C ALA A 78 -6.52 -7.65 5.43
N GLU A 79 -6.26 -8.95 5.37
CA GLU A 79 -7.01 -9.87 4.51
C GLU A 79 -8.49 -9.97 4.93
N THR A 80 -8.77 -10.09 6.23
CA THR A 80 -10.14 -10.15 6.75
C THR A 80 -10.90 -8.87 6.42
N LEU A 81 -10.27 -7.71 6.56
CA LEU A 81 -10.85 -6.42 6.18
C LEU A 81 -11.11 -6.33 4.67
N ALA A 82 -10.15 -6.76 3.84
CA ALA A 82 -10.33 -6.77 2.39
C ALA A 82 -11.49 -7.69 1.96
N LYS A 83 -11.62 -8.88 2.56
CA LYS A 83 -12.74 -9.81 2.32
C LYS A 83 -14.07 -9.26 2.81
N ALA A 84 -14.08 -8.62 3.98
CA ALA A 84 -15.28 -7.97 4.53
C ALA A 84 -15.74 -6.82 3.64
N ASP A 85 -14.83 -6.10 3.00
CA ASP A 85 -15.15 -5.03 2.06
C ASP A 85 -15.65 -5.58 0.71
N MET A 86 -14.99 -6.62 0.15
CA MET A 86 -15.45 -7.29 -1.08
C MET A 86 -16.86 -7.88 -0.98
N SER A 87 -17.30 -8.26 0.22
CA SER A 87 -18.65 -8.80 0.43
C SER A 87 -19.74 -7.72 0.54
N ARG A 88 -19.37 -6.43 0.56
CA ARG A 88 -20.31 -5.31 0.59
C ARG A 88 -20.57 -4.80 -0.83
N LYS A 89 -21.83 -4.47 -1.12
CA LYS A 89 -22.23 -3.90 -2.42
C LYS A 89 -21.70 -2.48 -2.66
N ASN A 90 -21.33 -1.75 -1.59
CA ASN A 90 -20.89 -0.36 -1.65
C ASN A 90 -19.54 -0.21 -0.93
N PHE A 91 -18.57 0.41 -1.61
CA PHE A 91 -17.29 0.80 -1.01
C PHE A 91 -17.46 2.09 -0.21
N PHE A 92 -17.19 2.04 1.09
CA PHE A 92 -17.09 3.25 1.90
C PHE A 92 -15.64 3.72 1.89
N LYS A 93 -15.36 4.84 1.23
CA LYS A 93 -14.17 5.62 1.56
C LYS A 93 -14.46 6.26 2.92
N ALA A 94 -13.80 5.79 3.98
CA ALA A 94 -13.81 6.49 5.25
C ALA A 94 -13.20 7.88 5.00
N ALA A 95 -14.06 8.90 4.95
CA ALA A 95 -13.63 10.28 4.96
C ALA A 95 -13.31 10.59 6.43
N TRP A 96 -12.03 10.79 6.71
CA TRP A 96 -11.52 11.39 7.94
C TRP A 96 -11.18 12.85 7.64
#